data_AF-A0A7W1RXK8-F1
#
_entry.id   AF-A0A7W1RXK8-F1
#
_cell.length_a   1.000
_cell.length_b   1.000
_cell.length_c   1.000
_cell.angle_alpha   90.00
_cell.angle_beta   90.00
_cell.angle_gamma   90.00
#
_symmetry.space_group_name_H-M   'P 1'
#
loop_
_entity.id
_entity.type
_entity.pdbx_description
1 polymer ?
#
loop_
_entity_poly.entity_id
_entity_poly.type
_entity_poly.pdbx_seq_one_letter_code
_entity_poly.pdbx_strand_id
1 'polypeptide(L)'
;DNGLVQARFDRRGRLIALRVDGVAVGLTGPVDVLLYPDNPANFEAWDIDHATVALGVPAMPEVELSVGERGPVRASLRVSGTIGAGSAVTISYTLDAGSRWLQVEVELDWREERSLLKAHIPTAYRGRAARYGTPFGSVARPQQPSGQSEEAMWEVPASRWAAVTNDDGEGLAVVTEASYGFGCRDGELTLSLVRHATSPDPKQDLGQHRIRFALGRHQIRSHGEILATAAAADALFTPPIVVAGGELTQPLVELEQLGSLVPAWIAPERAGEGWVLRLHETAGARGTAIMRLATQPKAIELIDLLERRIGGVKKRSPRAYEITYEPYQLLSVRVR
;
A
#
# COMPACT_ATOMS: atom_id res chain seq x y z
N ASP A 1 14.91 1.38 15.24
CA ASP A 1 15.59 0.22 14.64
C ASP A 1 14.94 -1.03 15.22
N ASN A 2 14.43 -1.91 14.37
CA ASN A 2 13.86 -3.21 14.77
C ASN A 2 14.72 -4.40 14.27
N GLY A 3 15.95 -4.15 13.83
CA GLY A 3 16.86 -5.14 13.24
C GLY A 3 16.71 -5.31 11.72
N LEU A 4 15.54 -4.98 11.16
CA LEU A 4 15.27 -5.02 9.71
C LEU A 4 15.17 -3.62 9.11
N VAL A 5 14.58 -2.68 9.85
CA VAL A 5 14.28 -1.31 9.44
C VAL A 5 14.95 -0.32 10.39
N GLN A 6 15.67 0.63 9.82
CA GLN A 6 16.23 1.78 10.52
C GLN A 6 15.64 3.06 9.95
N ALA A 7 14.95 3.82 10.80
CA ALA A 7 14.42 5.14 10.48
C ALA A 7 15.17 6.21 11.29
N ARG A 8 15.55 7.31 10.64
CA ARG A 8 16.17 8.48 11.28
C ARG A 8 15.35 9.72 11.00
N PHE A 9 15.20 10.54 12.02
CA PHE A 9 14.37 11.75 11.99
C PHE A 9 15.22 12.99 12.28
N ASP A 10 14.83 14.14 11.72
CA ASP A 10 15.41 15.43 12.08
C ASP A 10 14.82 15.97 13.40
N ARG A 11 15.25 17.17 13.80
CA ARG A 11 14.77 17.81 15.05
C ARG A 11 13.28 18.19 15.04
N ARG A 12 12.64 18.18 13.87
CA ARG A 12 11.21 18.43 13.68
C ARG A 12 10.43 17.11 13.50
N GLY A 13 11.07 15.96 13.69
CA GLY A 13 10.43 14.66 13.60
C GLY A 13 10.14 14.21 12.16
N ARG A 14 10.75 14.83 11.15
CA ARG A 14 10.60 14.43 9.75
C ARG A 14 11.58 13.31 9.41
N LEU A 15 11.10 12.28 8.70
CA LEU A 15 11.94 11.15 8.30
C LEU A 15 12.97 11.61 7.25
N ILE A 16 14.26 11.49 7.58
CA ILE A 16 15.37 11.94 6.70
C ILE A 16 16.22 10.78 6.16
N ALA A 17 16.12 9.59 6.76
CA ALA A 17 16.75 8.40 6.23
C ALA A 17 15.97 7.15 6.63
N LEU A 18 15.85 6.21 5.69
CA LEU A 18 15.24 4.91 5.89
C LEU A 18 16.17 3.83 5.32
N ARG A 19 16.44 2.78 6.09
CA ARG A 19 17.09 1.55 5.61
C ARG A 19 16.19 0.37 5.87
N VAL A 20 16.13 -0.57 4.93
CA VAL A 20 15.38 -1.83 5.04
C VAL A 20 16.29 -2.96 4.59
N ASP A 21 16.44 -3.98 5.42
CA ASP A 21 17.39 -5.10 5.25
C ASP A 21 18.82 -4.59 4.98
N GLY A 22 19.24 -3.54 5.69
CA GLY A 22 20.56 -2.90 5.54
C GLY A 22 20.70 -1.97 4.32
N VAL A 23 19.79 -2.06 3.34
CA VAL A 23 19.81 -1.25 2.12
C VAL A 23 19.16 0.12 2.38
N ALA A 24 19.85 1.19 2.01
CA ALA A 24 19.30 2.53 2.10
C ALA A 24 18.22 2.75 1.05
N VAL A 25 17.08 3.26 1.48
CA VAL A 25 16.10 3.86 0.60
C VAL A 25 16.65 5.23 0.19
N GLY A 26 16.69 5.50 -1.12
CA GLY A 26 17.23 6.74 -1.67
C GLY A 26 16.35 7.97 -1.42
N LEU A 27 16.10 8.36 -0.16
CA LEU A 27 15.47 9.63 0.17
C LEU A 27 16.42 10.79 -0.14
N THR A 28 15.91 11.84 -0.78
CA THR A 28 16.70 13.04 -1.15
C THR A 28 16.41 14.24 -0.25
N GLY A 29 15.38 14.15 0.58
CA GLY A 29 14.98 15.16 1.54
C GLY A 29 14.12 14.57 2.65
N PRO A 30 13.71 15.40 3.63
CA PRO A 30 12.76 14.99 4.64
C PRO A 30 11.41 14.59 4.03
N VAL A 31 10.83 13.48 4.49
CA VAL A 31 9.40 13.21 4.30
C VAL A 31 8.62 14.22 5.13
N ASP A 32 7.74 14.97 4.48
CA ASP A 32 7.02 16.08 5.09
C ASP A 32 5.54 16.06 4.66
N VAL A 33 4.72 16.83 5.37
CA VAL A 33 3.31 17.06 4.99
C VAL A 33 3.15 18.49 4.51
N LEU A 34 2.52 18.65 3.35
CA LEU A 34 2.28 19.95 2.73
C LEU A 34 0.77 20.23 2.67
N LEU A 35 0.42 21.48 2.97
CA LEU A 35 -0.92 22.02 2.88
C LEU A 35 -1.03 22.83 1.58
N TYR A 36 -2.10 22.56 0.85
CA TYR A 36 -2.40 23.17 -0.44
C TYR A 36 -3.73 23.92 -0.36
N PRO A 37 -3.82 25.14 -0.90
CA PRO A 37 -5.11 25.73 -1.19
C PRO A 37 -5.80 24.93 -2.29
N ASP A 38 -7.07 24.61 -2.10
CA ASP A 38 -7.87 23.79 -3.01
C ASP A 38 -9.18 24.49 -3.35
N ASN A 39 -9.13 25.32 -4.38
CA ASN A 39 -10.25 26.09 -4.89
C ASN A 39 -10.34 25.88 -6.42
N PRO A 40 -10.79 24.71 -6.87
CA PRO A 40 -10.85 24.38 -8.29
C PRO A 40 -11.85 25.27 -9.02
N ALA A 41 -11.64 25.46 -10.33
CA ALA A 41 -12.48 26.34 -11.15
C ALA A 41 -13.95 25.89 -11.22
N ASN A 42 -14.21 24.59 -11.21
CA ASN A 42 -15.55 24.00 -11.20
C ASN A 42 -15.59 22.77 -10.27
N PHE A 43 -16.79 22.38 -9.87
CA PHE A 43 -17.08 21.13 -9.14
C PHE A 43 -16.14 20.85 -7.96
N GLU A 44 -16.20 21.68 -6.90
CA GLU A 44 -15.24 21.62 -5.79
C GLU A 44 -14.96 20.20 -5.26
N ALA A 45 -15.98 19.40 -4.95
CA ALA A 45 -15.75 18.04 -4.45
C ALA A 45 -15.17 17.04 -5.47
N TRP A 46 -15.22 17.32 -6.77
CA TRP A 46 -14.78 16.41 -7.84
C TRP A 46 -13.40 16.74 -8.39
N ASP A 47 -13.14 18.01 -8.68
CA ASP A 47 -11.93 18.42 -9.40
C ASP A 47 -10.88 18.93 -8.44
N ILE A 48 -9.61 18.63 -8.69
CA ILE A 48 -8.48 19.38 -8.12
C ILE A 48 -7.75 19.97 -9.32
N ASP A 49 -7.47 21.26 -9.30
CA ASP A 49 -6.78 21.91 -10.42
C ASP A 49 -5.27 21.63 -10.38
N HIS A 50 -4.67 21.33 -11.53
CA HIS A 50 -3.23 21.07 -11.63
C HIS A 50 -2.39 22.22 -11.07
N ALA A 51 -2.83 23.47 -11.23
CA ALA A 51 -2.11 24.64 -10.71
C ALA A 51 -1.90 24.60 -9.19
N THR A 52 -2.76 23.88 -8.45
CA THR A 52 -2.65 23.70 -7.00
C THR A 52 -1.31 23.09 -6.61
N VAL A 53 -0.73 22.19 -7.40
CA VAL A 53 0.52 21.48 -7.04
C VAL A 53 1.70 22.43 -6.81
N ALA A 54 1.69 23.63 -7.38
CA ALA A 54 2.74 24.63 -7.22
C ALA A 54 2.58 25.51 -5.97
N LEU A 55 1.46 25.40 -5.25
CA LEU A 55 1.08 26.30 -4.15
C LEU A 55 1.26 25.69 -2.75
N GLY A 56 1.82 24.48 -2.67
CA GLY A 56 2.01 23.76 -1.42
C GLY A 56 2.99 24.44 -0.47
N VAL A 57 2.65 24.47 0.81
CA VAL A 57 3.51 24.96 1.89
C VAL A 57 3.66 23.89 2.99
N PRO A 58 4.79 23.84 3.71
CA PRO A 58 4.92 22.93 4.86
C PRO A 58 3.76 23.12 5.86
N ALA A 59 3.05 22.05 6.17
CA ALA A 59 1.79 22.12 6.92
C ALA A 59 1.98 22.30 8.42
N MET A 60 3.10 21.81 8.97
CA MET A 60 3.38 21.80 10.41
C MET A 60 4.58 22.70 10.72
N PRO A 61 4.39 24.02 10.95
CA PRO A 61 5.49 24.95 11.21
C PRO A 61 6.14 24.72 12.59
N GLU A 62 5.34 24.36 13.59
CA GLU A 62 5.78 24.08 14.96
C GLU A 62 5.32 22.69 15.38
N VAL A 63 6.21 21.97 16.06
CA VAL A 63 5.99 20.56 16.43
C VAL A 63 6.57 20.23 17.79
N GLU A 64 5.92 19.31 18.48
CA GLU A 64 6.39 18.66 19.68
C GLU A 64 6.68 17.19 19.39
N LEU A 65 7.86 16.72 19.80
CA LEU A 65 8.24 15.32 19.66
C LEU A 65 8.09 14.62 21.00
N SER A 66 7.46 13.45 20.98
CA SER A 66 7.42 12.55 22.13
C SER A 66 7.72 11.12 21.69
N VAL A 67 8.31 10.34 22.60
CA VAL A 67 8.46 8.90 22.39
C VAL A 67 7.16 8.25 22.79
N GLY A 68 6.57 7.45 21.90
CA GLY A 68 5.39 6.65 22.19
C GLY A 68 5.80 5.36 22.91
N GLU A 69 5.56 4.23 22.24
CA GLU A 69 5.93 2.92 22.78
C GLU A 69 7.44 2.71 22.71
N ARG A 70 7.99 2.04 23.73
CA ARG A 70 9.40 1.64 23.79
C ARG A 70 9.50 0.23 24.37
N GLY A 71 9.12 -0.76 23.57
CA GLY A 71 9.15 -2.17 23.93
C GLY A 71 9.97 -3.01 22.96
N PRO A 72 10.21 -4.29 23.29
CA PRO A 72 10.93 -5.22 22.42
C PRO A 72 10.13 -5.61 21.16
N VAL A 73 8.80 -5.47 21.20
CA VAL A 73 7.90 -5.82 20.09
C VAL A 73 7.54 -4.61 19.24
N ARG A 74 7.50 -3.42 19.83
CA ARG A 74 7.06 -2.19 19.16
C ARG A 74 7.80 -0.97 19.71
N ALA A 75 8.21 -0.09 18.81
CA ALA A 75 8.72 1.23 19.15
C ALA A 75 8.04 2.30 18.30
N SER A 76 7.71 3.45 18.89
CA SER A 76 7.12 4.56 18.14
C SER A 76 7.63 5.96 18.53
N LEU A 77 7.67 6.84 17.52
CA LEU A 77 7.91 8.27 17.66
C LEU A 77 6.63 9.01 17.31
N ARG A 78 6.21 9.97 18.14
CA ARG A 78 5.06 10.83 17.89
C ARG A 78 5.52 12.26 17.64
N VAL A 79 4.92 12.89 16.65
CA VAL A 79 5.13 14.29 16.27
C VAL A 79 3.77 14.97 16.25
N SER A 80 3.53 15.85 17.22
CA SER A 80 2.26 16.56 17.35
C SER A 80 2.44 18.03 17.00
N GLY A 81 1.42 18.65 16.45
CA GLY A 81 1.47 20.07 16.09
C GLY A 81 0.13 20.56 15.59
N THR A 82 0.16 21.75 15.00
CA THR A 82 -1.00 22.35 14.34
C THR A 82 -0.78 22.44 12.84
N ILE A 83 -1.89 22.43 12.10
CA ILE A 83 -1.93 22.68 10.66
C ILE A 83 -2.86 23.87 10.42
N GLY A 84 -2.42 24.77 9.53
CA GLY A 84 -3.22 25.92 9.11
C GLY A 84 -3.67 26.78 10.29
N ALA A 85 -4.95 27.14 10.33
CA ALA A 85 -5.50 28.06 11.32
C ALA A 85 -6.17 27.37 12.52
N GLY A 86 -6.52 26.08 12.43
CA GLY A 86 -7.32 25.43 13.48
C GLY A 86 -7.24 23.92 13.60
N SER A 87 -6.46 23.25 12.75
CA SER A 87 -6.35 21.79 12.77
C SER A 87 -5.26 21.32 13.73
N ALA A 88 -5.55 20.26 14.49
CA ALA A 88 -4.58 19.60 15.36
C ALA A 88 -4.18 18.27 14.73
N VAL A 89 -2.90 17.95 14.73
CA VAL A 89 -2.36 16.73 14.10
C VAL A 89 -1.38 16.02 15.02
N THR A 90 -1.40 14.69 14.98
CA THR A 90 -0.36 13.84 15.53
C THR A 90 0.04 12.80 14.49
N ILE A 91 1.33 12.79 14.12
CA ILE A 91 1.92 11.80 13.23
C ILE A 91 2.73 10.81 14.09
N SER A 92 2.35 9.55 14.05
CA SER A 92 3.04 8.45 14.74
C SER A 92 3.80 7.59 13.75
N TYR A 93 5.10 7.43 13.95
CA TYR A 93 5.96 6.51 13.21
C TYR A 93 6.23 5.27 14.05
N THR A 94 5.86 4.09 13.55
CA THR A 94 5.91 2.83 14.32
C THR A 94 6.73 1.77 13.59
N LEU A 95 7.58 1.08 14.37
CA LEU A 95 8.29 -0.13 13.95
C LEU A 95 7.86 -1.30 14.83
N ASP A 96 7.37 -2.35 14.18
CA ASP A 96 7.03 -3.64 14.79
C ASP A 96 8.15 -4.65 14.57
N ALA A 97 8.42 -5.50 15.56
CA ALA A 97 9.36 -6.59 15.42
C ALA A 97 8.98 -7.49 14.23
N GLY A 98 9.97 -7.85 13.41
CA GLY A 98 9.77 -8.68 12.20
C GLY A 98 9.18 -7.93 11.00
N SER A 99 8.71 -6.68 11.15
CA SER A 99 8.19 -5.89 10.03
C SER A 99 9.30 -5.20 9.23
N ARG A 100 9.16 -5.21 7.90
CA ARG A 100 9.99 -4.46 6.93
C ARG A 100 9.42 -3.10 6.53
N TRP A 101 8.34 -2.69 7.20
CA TRP A 101 7.59 -1.48 6.89
C TRP A 101 7.63 -0.51 8.07
N LEU A 102 8.01 0.74 7.79
CA LEU A 102 7.82 1.84 8.72
C LEU A 102 6.36 2.29 8.62
N GLN A 103 5.56 2.00 9.64
CA GLN A 103 4.16 2.42 9.68
C GLN A 103 4.07 3.89 10.07
N VAL A 104 3.15 4.61 9.43
CA VAL A 104 2.84 6.02 9.67
C VAL A 104 1.33 6.13 9.90
N GLU A 105 0.96 6.72 11.02
CA GLU A 105 -0.42 7.02 11.37
C GLU A 105 -0.58 8.52 11.59
N VAL A 106 -1.54 9.12 10.91
CA VAL A 106 -1.89 10.54 11.03
C VAL A 106 -3.26 10.61 11.71
N GLU A 107 -3.25 11.06 12.96
CA GLU A 107 -4.46 11.40 13.72
C GLU A 107 -4.70 12.91 13.55
N LEU A 108 -5.86 13.30 13.05
CA LEU A 108 -6.13 14.67 12.61
C LEU A 108 -7.51 15.13 13.03
N ASP A 109 -7.58 16.29 13.67
CA ASP A 109 -8.81 17.06 13.86
C ASP A 109 -8.85 18.15 12.78
N TRP A 110 -9.45 17.81 11.63
CA TRP A 110 -9.42 18.60 10.42
C TRP A 110 -10.46 19.73 10.43
N ARG A 111 -9.98 20.96 10.33
CA ARG A 111 -10.78 22.20 10.31
C ARG A 111 -10.44 23.14 9.16
N GLU A 112 -9.51 22.78 8.28
CA GLU A 112 -9.12 23.67 7.18
C GLU A 112 -10.13 23.57 6.03
N GLU A 113 -10.65 24.72 5.62
CA GLU A 113 -11.55 24.82 4.47
C GLU A 113 -10.77 24.98 3.16
N ARG A 114 -11.36 24.51 2.04
CA ARG A 114 -10.78 24.60 0.68
C ARG A 114 -9.30 24.26 0.68
N SER A 115 -8.98 23.11 1.26
CA SER A 115 -7.62 22.70 1.56
C SER A 115 -7.40 21.23 1.27
N LEU A 116 -6.19 20.92 0.79
CA LEU A 116 -5.71 19.56 0.53
C LEU A 116 -4.42 19.34 1.30
N LEU A 117 -4.37 18.29 2.13
CA LEU A 117 -3.17 17.87 2.84
C LEU A 117 -2.55 16.67 2.12
N LYS A 118 -1.27 16.76 1.75
CA LYS A 118 -0.52 15.67 1.10
C LYS A 118 0.74 15.33 1.88
N ALA A 119 1.09 14.05 1.92
CA ALA A 119 2.43 13.60 2.31
C ALA A 119 3.35 13.60 1.08
N HIS A 120 4.58 14.09 1.26
CA HIS A 120 5.62 14.17 0.24
C HIS A 120 6.80 13.28 0.61
N ILE A 121 7.17 12.38 -0.30
CA ILE A 121 8.25 11.41 -0.13
C ILE A 121 9.27 11.64 -1.26
N PRO A 122 10.21 12.60 -1.10
CA PRO A 122 11.20 12.90 -2.12
C PRO A 122 12.27 11.79 -2.20
N THR A 123 12.49 11.24 -3.39
CA THR A 123 13.48 10.18 -3.61
C THR A 123 14.45 10.48 -4.75
N ALA A 124 15.49 9.65 -4.87
CA ALA A 124 16.48 9.68 -5.93
C ALA A 124 16.15 8.72 -7.08
N TYR A 125 15.00 8.03 -7.05
CA TYR A 125 14.64 7.09 -8.11
C TYR A 125 14.24 7.84 -9.38
N ARG A 126 14.70 7.38 -10.54
CA ARG A 126 14.59 8.08 -11.83
C ARG A 126 14.06 7.22 -12.96
N GLY A 127 13.29 6.18 -12.64
CA GLY A 127 12.68 5.31 -13.66
C GLY A 127 11.64 6.05 -14.49
N ARG A 128 11.32 5.47 -15.65
CA ARG A 128 10.34 6.05 -16.60
C ARG A 128 8.93 6.12 -16.02
N ALA A 129 8.53 5.12 -15.23
CA ALA A 129 7.17 4.98 -14.72
C ALA A 129 7.15 4.57 -13.25
N ALA A 130 6.18 5.08 -12.50
CA ALA A 130 5.80 4.60 -11.19
C ALA A 130 4.71 3.54 -11.37
N ARG A 131 4.63 2.61 -10.44
CA ARG A 131 3.66 1.52 -10.46
C ARG A 131 2.61 1.73 -9.38
N TYR A 132 1.35 1.57 -9.75
CA TYR A 132 0.21 1.84 -8.90
C TYR A 132 -0.66 0.60 -8.80
N GLY A 133 -1.12 0.26 -7.60
CA GLY A 133 -2.07 -0.83 -7.40
C GLY A 133 -3.39 -0.56 -8.12
N THR A 134 -3.99 -1.61 -8.68
CA THR A 134 -5.35 -1.58 -9.22
C THR A 134 -6.12 -2.78 -8.66
N PRO A 135 -7.46 -2.82 -8.78
CA PRO A 135 -8.20 -4.04 -8.51
C PRO A 135 -7.57 -5.21 -9.28
N PHE A 136 -7.16 -6.24 -8.55
CA PHE A 136 -6.53 -7.46 -9.06
C PHE A 136 -5.25 -7.29 -9.89
N GLY A 137 -4.53 -6.16 -9.78
CA GLY A 137 -3.37 -5.93 -10.64
C GLY A 137 -2.56 -4.69 -10.28
N SER A 138 -1.83 -4.18 -11.28
CA SER A 138 -1.20 -2.88 -11.20
C SER A 138 -1.11 -2.21 -12.57
N VAL A 139 -0.86 -0.91 -12.57
CA VAL A 139 -0.66 -0.11 -13.78
C VAL A 139 0.60 0.74 -13.64
N ALA A 140 1.33 0.91 -14.74
CA ALA A 140 2.45 1.83 -14.81
C ALA A 140 1.96 3.19 -15.30
N ARG A 141 2.35 4.26 -14.63
CA ARG A 141 2.10 5.65 -15.06
C ARG A 141 3.40 6.45 -15.02
N PRO A 142 3.60 7.43 -15.92
CA PRO A 142 4.88 8.12 -16.07
C PRO A 142 5.27 8.88 -14.80
N GLN A 143 6.54 8.76 -14.39
CA GLN A 143 7.13 9.68 -13.39
C GLN A 143 7.71 10.92 -14.07
N GLN A 144 8.10 10.76 -15.34
CA GLN A 144 8.71 11.77 -16.19
C GLN A 144 7.79 11.97 -17.41
N PRO A 145 6.77 12.83 -17.29
CA PRO A 145 5.82 13.06 -18.37
C PRO A 145 6.50 13.68 -19.59
N SER A 146 6.13 13.21 -20.78
CA SER A 146 6.70 13.62 -22.07
C SER A 146 5.68 14.32 -22.99
N GLY A 147 4.41 14.37 -22.59
CA GLY A 147 3.33 15.00 -23.35
C GLY A 147 2.10 15.27 -22.49
N GLN A 148 1.15 16.02 -23.04
CA GLN A 148 0.00 16.55 -22.28
C GLN A 148 -0.85 15.46 -21.59
N SER A 149 -1.03 14.30 -22.22
CA SER A 149 -1.79 13.19 -21.61
C SER A 149 -1.08 12.59 -20.40
N GLU A 150 0.25 12.60 -20.40
CA GLU A 150 1.06 12.13 -19.27
C GLU A 150 1.14 13.19 -18.18
N GLU A 151 1.29 14.46 -18.56
CA GLU A 151 1.21 15.61 -17.66
C GLU A 151 -0.12 15.67 -16.91
N ALA A 152 -1.22 15.25 -17.54
CA ALA A 152 -2.52 15.16 -16.90
C ALA A 152 -2.59 14.09 -15.79
N MET A 153 -1.62 13.17 -15.69
CA MET A 153 -1.56 12.12 -14.67
C MET A 153 -0.76 12.53 -13.42
N TRP A 154 -0.87 13.78 -13.00
CA TRP A 154 -0.15 14.32 -11.84
C TRP A 154 -0.75 13.89 -10.49
N GLU A 155 -2.05 13.59 -10.45
CA GLU A 155 -2.78 12.94 -9.36
C GLU A 155 -3.59 11.79 -9.95
N VAL A 156 -3.47 10.60 -9.37
CA VAL A 156 -3.97 9.36 -9.95
C VAL A 156 -4.60 8.45 -8.90
N PRO A 157 -5.70 7.76 -9.25
CA PRO A 157 -6.25 6.74 -8.37
C PRO A 157 -5.34 5.51 -8.36
N ALA A 158 -5.10 4.98 -7.16
CA ALA A 158 -4.47 3.69 -6.95
C ALA A 158 -5.12 2.93 -5.80
N SER A 159 -5.20 1.61 -5.93
CA SER A 159 -5.71 0.73 -4.88
C SER A 159 -4.59 0.39 -3.90
N ARG A 160 -4.61 1.06 -2.75
CA ARG A 160 -3.84 0.77 -1.55
C ARG A 160 -2.31 0.86 -1.64
N TRP A 161 -1.71 1.02 -2.81
CA TRP A 161 -0.26 1.17 -2.90
C TRP A 161 0.22 1.87 -4.18
N ALA A 162 1.39 2.48 -4.07
CA ALA A 162 2.16 3.01 -5.19
C ALA A 162 3.65 2.79 -4.95
N ALA A 163 4.42 2.67 -6.01
CA ALA A 163 5.87 2.49 -5.97
C ALA A 163 6.55 3.40 -6.97
N VAL A 164 7.52 4.18 -6.47
CA VAL A 164 8.46 4.96 -7.25
C VAL A 164 9.74 4.14 -7.42
N THR A 165 10.15 3.91 -8.66
CA THR A 165 11.24 2.97 -8.97
C THR A 165 12.23 3.55 -9.98
N ASN A 166 13.42 2.95 -10.04
CA ASN A 166 14.30 2.98 -11.19
C ASN A 166 13.80 2.01 -12.27
N ASP A 167 14.41 2.06 -13.46
CA ASP A 167 14.09 1.16 -14.57
C ASP A 167 14.48 -0.31 -14.29
N ASP A 168 15.41 -0.55 -13.36
CA ASP A 168 15.76 -1.89 -12.87
C ASP A 168 14.77 -2.46 -11.85
N GLY A 169 13.76 -1.67 -11.44
CA GLY A 169 12.71 -2.04 -10.50
C GLY A 169 13.04 -1.81 -9.03
N GLU A 170 14.25 -1.35 -8.68
CA GLU A 170 14.53 -0.92 -7.31
C GLU A 170 13.76 0.36 -7.00
N GLY A 171 13.17 0.45 -5.81
CA GLY A 171 12.34 1.59 -5.47
C GLY A 171 11.85 1.64 -4.04
N LEU A 172 11.09 2.69 -3.75
CA LEU A 172 10.31 2.85 -2.53
C LEU A 172 8.84 2.57 -2.86
N ALA A 173 8.16 1.91 -1.93
CA ALA A 173 6.72 1.74 -1.96
C ALA A 173 6.05 2.45 -0.78
N VAL A 174 4.88 3.00 -1.06
CA VAL A 174 3.89 3.44 -0.07
C VAL A 174 2.75 2.44 -0.14
N VAL A 175 2.37 1.86 1.01
CA VAL A 175 1.15 1.07 1.16
C VAL A 175 0.21 1.79 2.12
N THR A 176 -1.09 1.75 1.87
CA THR A 176 -2.09 2.52 2.61
C THR A 176 -3.23 1.61 3.06
N GLU A 177 -3.83 1.92 4.20
CA GLU A 177 -5.05 1.24 4.62
C GLU A 177 -6.22 1.60 3.69
N ALA A 178 -6.46 2.91 3.49
CA ALA A 178 -7.66 3.42 2.83
C ALA A 178 -7.46 4.79 2.15
N SER A 179 -6.28 5.07 1.60
CA SER A 179 -6.01 6.28 0.81
C SER A 179 -5.78 5.92 -0.65
N TYR A 180 -6.34 6.70 -1.57
CA TYR A 180 -6.44 6.32 -2.98
C TYR A 180 -5.89 7.34 -3.97
N GLY A 181 -5.63 8.59 -3.54
CA GLY A 181 -5.03 9.63 -4.36
C GLY A 181 -3.51 9.64 -4.20
N PHE A 182 -2.80 9.34 -5.29
CA PHE A 182 -1.34 9.35 -5.32
C PHE A 182 -0.86 10.26 -6.46
N GLY A 183 0.36 10.77 -6.35
CA GLY A 183 1.04 11.41 -7.48
C GLY A 183 2.50 10.97 -7.51
N CYS A 184 3.12 10.91 -8.69
CA CYS A 184 4.57 10.74 -8.77
C CYS A 184 5.13 11.61 -9.88
N ARG A 185 6.10 12.46 -9.53
CA ARG A 185 6.77 13.33 -10.49
C ARG A 185 8.24 13.42 -10.14
N ASP A 186 9.11 13.16 -11.11
CA ASP A 186 10.56 13.31 -10.96
C ASP A 186 11.10 12.64 -9.67
N GLY A 187 10.70 11.39 -9.41
CA GLY A 187 11.15 10.61 -8.26
C GLY A 187 10.52 11.02 -6.92
N GLU A 188 9.69 12.06 -6.87
CA GLU A 188 8.91 12.39 -5.68
C GLU A 188 7.57 11.64 -5.74
N LEU A 189 7.31 10.82 -4.72
CA LEU A 189 6.01 10.16 -4.54
C LEU A 189 5.18 10.98 -3.55
N THR A 190 3.91 11.19 -3.86
CA THR A 190 2.97 11.93 -3.01
C THR A 190 1.73 11.10 -2.72
N LEU A 191 1.16 11.32 -1.53
CA LEU A 191 -0.07 10.68 -1.08
C LEU A 191 -1.03 11.75 -0.56
N SER A 192 -2.22 11.84 -1.15
CA SER A 192 -3.30 12.69 -0.65
C SER A 192 -3.89 12.08 0.62
N LEU A 193 -3.88 12.85 1.71
CA LEU A 193 -4.29 12.41 3.05
C LEU A 193 -5.74 12.77 3.33
N VAL A 194 -6.05 14.07 3.34
CA VAL A 194 -7.41 14.60 3.54
C VAL A 194 -7.60 15.82 2.66
N ARG A 195 -8.84 16.03 2.25
CA ARG A 195 -9.27 17.16 1.42
C ARG A 195 -10.57 17.69 2.00
N HIS A 196 -10.78 19.01 1.96
CA HIS A 196 -12.08 19.60 2.23
C HIS A 196 -12.48 20.55 1.10
N ALA A 197 -13.54 20.19 0.39
CA ALA A 197 -14.30 21.06 -0.48
C ALA A 197 -15.57 21.54 0.23
N THR A 198 -16.15 22.66 -0.20
CA THR A 198 -17.35 23.24 0.43
C THR A 198 -18.64 23.01 -0.36
N SER A 199 -18.52 22.45 -1.58
CA SER A 199 -19.65 22.14 -2.45
C SER A 199 -19.50 20.73 -3.03
N PRO A 200 -20.54 19.88 -2.94
CA PRO A 200 -21.93 20.19 -2.55
C PRO A 200 -22.17 20.12 -1.04
N ASP A 201 -21.23 19.59 -0.26
CA ASP A 201 -21.33 19.48 1.19
C ASP A 201 -20.43 20.52 1.87
N PRO A 202 -21.00 21.54 2.55
CA PRO A 202 -20.22 22.57 3.27
C PRO A 202 -19.36 22.04 4.42
N LYS A 203 -19.57 20.79 4.86
CA LYS A 203 -18.86 20.18 5.99
C LYS A 203 -18.10 18.92 5.61
N GLN A 204 -17.88 18.69 4.31
CA GLN A 204 -17.22 17.49 3.80
C GLN A 204 -15.93 17.21 4.58
N ASP A 205 -15.76 16.01 5.12
CA ASP A 205 -14.50 15.61 5.76
C ASP A 205 -14.00 16.53 6.89
N LEU A 206 -14.83 17.41 7.49
CA LEU A 206 -14.46 18.10 8.72
C LEU A 206 -14.50 17.14 9.92
N GLY A 207 -13.57 17.32 10.86
CA GLY A 207 -13.52 16.57 12.11
C GLY A 207 -12.42 15.52 12.15
N GLN A 208 -12.69 14.41 12.84
CA GLN A 208 -11.66 13.45 13.24
C GLN A 208 -11.34 12.45 12.14
N HIS A 209 -10.06 12.36 11.79
CA HIS A 209 -9.53 11.38 10.84
C HIS A 209 -8.40 10.57 11.45
N ARG A 210 -8.31 9.32 11.01
CA ARG A 210 -7.18 8.44 11.29
C ARG A 210 -6.73 7.82 9.97
N ILE A 211 -5.58 8.24 9.48
CA ILE A 211 -5.06 7.84 8.17
C ILE A 211 -3.79 7.02 8.39
N ARG A 212 -3.76 5.79 7.86
CA ARG A 212 -2.64 4.87 8.03
C ARG A 212 -2.01 4.50 6.70
N PHE A 213 -0.68 4.63 6.64
CA PHE A 213 0.14 4.17 5.53
C PHE A 213 1.49 3.66 6.04
N ALA A 214 2.30 3.08 5.16
CA ALA A 214 3.62 2.62 5.53
C ALA A 214 4.61 2.75 4.37
N LEU A 215 5.88 2.93 4.74
CA LEU A 215 7.01 3.11 3.82
C LEU A 215 7.93 1.90 3.89
N GLY A 216 8.34 1.40 2.73
CA GLY A 216 9.24 0.26 2.61
C GLY A 216 9.92 0.21 1.25
N ARG A 217 10.77 -0.79 1.05
CA ARG A 217 11.33 -1.08 -0.28
C ARG A 217 10.26 -1.70 -1.17
N HIS A 218 10.20 -1.28 -2.43
CA HIS A 218 9.33 -1.91 -3.40
C HIS A 218 9.78 -3.35 -3.67
N GLN A 219 8.83 -4.27 -3.67
CA GLN A 219 9.03 -5.69 -4.01
C GLN A 219 8.01 -6.07 -5.05
N ILE A 220 8.45 -6.35 -6.28
CA ILE A 220 7.54 -6.72 -7.36
C ILE A 220 7.03 -8.17 -7.22
N ARG A 221 7.73 -8.99 -6.45
CA ARG A 221 7.45 -10.41 -6.23
C ARG A 221 7.70 -10.79 -4.77
N SER A 222 6.92 -11.72 -4.27
CA SER A 222 7.16 -12.41 -3.01
C SER A 222 8.28 -13.43 -3.16
N HIS A 223 9.20 -13.47 -2.20
CA HIS A 223 10.29 -14.43 -2.14
C HIS A 223 10.65 -14.74 -0.68
N GLY A 224 10.60 -16.02 -0.30
CA GLY A 224 10.75 -16.43 1.10
C GLY A 224 9.70 -15.73 1.97
N GLU A 225 10.15 -15.08 3.04
CA GLU A 225 9.30 -14.29 3.96
C GLU A 225 9.00 -12.87 3.46
N ILE A 226 9.64 -12.43 2.37
CA ILE A 226 9.42 -11.11 1.81
C ILE A 226 8.18 -11.16 0.92
N LEU A 227 7.17 -10.38 1.27
CA LEU A 227 5.97 -10.21 0.45
C LEU A 227 6.21 -9.21 -0.68
N ALA A 228 5.61 -9.46 -1.85
CA ALA A 228 5.43 -8.43 -2.86
C ALA A 228 4.69 -7.23 -2.25
N THR A 229 4.94 -6.01 -2.76
CA THR A 229 4.26 -4.79 -2.32
C THR A 229 2.75 -4.92 -2.36
N ALA A 230 2.20 -5.54 -3.40
CA ALA A 230 0.76 -5.79 -3.50
C ALA A 230 0.24 -6.69 -2.35
N ALA A 231 0.93 -7.79 -2.06
CA ALA A 231 0.56 -8.67 -0.95
C ALA A 231 0.77 -8.01 0.42
N ALA A 232 1.80 -7.17 0.57
CA ALA A 232 2.04 -6.40 1.78
C ALA A 232 0.93 -5.37 2.02
N ALA A 233 0.41 -4.73 0.97
CA ALA A 233 -0.71 -3.79 1.07
C ALA A 233 -1.97 -4.46 1.64
N ASP A 234 -2.20 -5.74 1.32
CA ASP A 234 -3.32 -6.50 1.89
C ASP A 234 -3.05 -6.98 3.32
N ALA A 235 -1.83 -7.47 3.59
CA ALA A 235 -1.50 -8.06 4.88
C ALA A 235 -1.32 -7.02 6.00
N LEU A 236 -0.66 -5.88 5.72
CA LEU A 236 -0.14 -4.99 6.77
C LEU A 236 -1.23 -4.35 7.64
N PHE A 237 -2.37 -4.01 7.05
CA PHE A 237 -3.49 -3.38 7.75
C PHE A 237 -4.63 -4.35 8.08
N THR A 238 -4.42 -5.65 7.87
CA THR A 238 -5.39 -6.67 8.26
C THR A 238 -5.09 -7.13 9.69
N PRO A 239 -5.94 -6.82 10.68
CA PRO A 239 -5.70 -7.23 12.05
C PRO A 239 -5.77 -8.77 12.16
N PRO A 240 -4.92 -9.39 12.99
CA PRO A 240 -5.02 -10.81 13.24
C PRO A 240 -6.32 -11.13 13.99
N ILE A 241 -6.91 -12.28 13.67
CA ILE A 241 -8.05 -12.81 14.42
C ILE A 241 -7.51 -13.52 15.65
N VAL A 242 -7.90 -13.05 16.84
CA VAL A 242 -7.51 -13.65 18.12
C VAL A 242 -8.62 -14.59 18.58
N VAL A 243 -8.28 -15.86 18.82
CA VAL A 243 -9.20 -16.90 19.32
C VAL A 243 -8.75 -17.41 20.69
N ALA A 244 -9.71 -17.69 21.58
CA ALA A 244 -9.42 -18.16 22.93
C ALA A 244 -9.23 -19.68 22.96
N GLY A 245 -7.98 -20.14 23.10
CA GLY A 245 -7.65 -21.57 23.20
C GLY A 245 -7.82 -22.35 21.88
N GLY A 246 -7.41 -23.62 21.90
CA GLY A 246 -7.40 -24.53 20.76
C GLY A 246 -6.00 -24.92 20.30
N GLU A 247 -5.87 -26.08 19.66
CA GLU A 247 -4.68 -26.41 18.88
C GLU A 247 -4.79 -25.71 17.52
N LEU A 248 -3.74 -24.99 17.12
CA LEU A 248 -3.61 -24.53 15.74
C LEU A 248 -3.47 -25.78 14.86
N THR A 249 -4.56 -26.14 14.20
CA THR A 249 -4.51 -27.15 13.14
C THR A 249 -3.62 -26.63 12.03
N GLN A 250 -2.88 -27.54 11.39
CA GLN A 250 -2.09 -27.24 10.19
C GLN A 250 -2.93 -26.41 9.19
N PRO A 251 -2.35 -25.43 8.49
CA PRO A 251 -3.11 -24.57 7.60
C PRO A 251 -3.83 -25.40 6.53
N LEU A 252 -5.09 -25.04 6.25
CA LEU A 252 -5.90 -25.70 5.21
C LEU A 252 -5.18 -25.69 3.85
N VAL A 253 -4.52 -24.56 3.57
CA VAL A 253 -3.74 -24.30 2.37
C VAL A 253 -2.47 -23.53 2.72
N GLU A 254 -1.36 -23.95 2.15
CA GLU A 254 -0.08 -23.24 2.15
C GLU A 254 0.28 -22.88 0.69
N LEU A 255 0.77 -21.66 0.49
CA LEU A 255 1.13 -21.14 -0.82
C LEU A 255 2.61 -20.78 -0.84
N GLU A 256 3.33 -21.42 -1.72
CA GLU A 256 4.77 -21.25 -1.88
C GLU A 256 5.11 -20.72 -3.25
N GLN A 257 6.27 -20.07 -3.35
CA GLN A 257 6.82 -19.58 -4.62
C GLN A 257 5.81 -18.71 -5.38
N LEU A 258 5.02 -17.93 -4.65
CA LEU A 258 3.96 -17.09 -5.20
C LEU A 258 4.47 -16.16 -6.30
N GLY A 259 5.71 -15.67 -6.20
CA GLY A 259 6.24 -14.70 -7.14
C GLY A 259 5.36 -13.45 -7.12
N SER A 260 4.75 -13.09 -8.26
CA SER A 260 3.85 -11.93 -8.35
C SER A 260 2.37 -12.27 -8.17
N LEU A 261 2.06 -13.53 -7.86
CA LEU A 261 0.71 -13.99 -7.57
C LEU A 261 0.32 -13.63 -6.13
N VAL A 262 -0.85 -13.04 -5.94
CA VAL A 262 -1.36 -12.61 -4.64
C VAL A 262 -2.70 -13.32 -4.36
N PRO A 263 -2.88 -13.93 -3.17
CA PRO A 263 -4.18 -14.46 -2.75
C PRO A 263 -5.14 -13.30 -2.46
N ALA A 264 -6.32 -13.30 -3.09
CA ALA A 264 -7.36 -12.31 -2.83
C ALA A 264 -8.32 -12.77 -1.73
N TRP A 265 -8.84 -13.99 -1.85
CA TRP A 265 -9.79 -14.53 -0.86
C TRP A 265 -9.91 -16.04 -0.97
N ILE A 266 -10.39 -16.64 0.12
CA ILE A 266 -10.85 -18.03 0.19
C ILE A 266 -12.29 -18.03 0.73
N ALA A 267 -13.17 -18.81 0.11
CA ALA A 267 -14.57 -18.92 0.53
C ALA A 267 -15.13 -20.33 0.26
N PRO A 268 -16.12 -20.80 1.04
CA PRO A 268 -16.85 -22.01 0.72
C PRO A 268 -17.44 -21.93 -0.69
N GLU A 269 -17.46 -23.06 -1.39
CA GLU A 269 -18.13 -23.17 -2.69
C GLU A 269 -19.65 -22.99 -2.50
N ARG A 270 -20.32 -22.39 -3.48
CA ARG A 270 -21.78 -22.19 -3.44
C ARG A 270 -22.57 -23.49 -3.24
N ALA A 271 -22.09 -24.60 -3.79
CA ALA A 271 -22.70 -25.92 -3.66
C ALA A 271 -22.43 -26.58 -2.29
N GLY A 272 -21.51 -26.06 -1.48
CA GLY A 272 -21.20 -26.57 -0.14
C GLY A 272 -20.30 -27.80 -0.08
N GLU A 273 -19.75 -28.27 -1.21
CA GLU A 273 -18.92 -29.48 -1.27
C GLU A 273 -17.41 -29.22 -1.11
N GLY A 274 -17.00 -27.97 -0.96
CA GLY A 274 -15.60 -27.57 -0.94
C GLY A 274 -15.41 -26.08 -0.76
N TRP A 275 -14.31 -25.55 -1.29
CA TRP A 275 -13.97 -24.12 -1.23
C TRP A 275 -13.26 -23.65 -2.50
N VAL A 276 -13.26 -22.34 -2.67
CA VAL A 276 -12.62 -21.63 -3.79
C VAL A 276 -11.59 -20.68 -3.24
N LEU A 277 -10.38 -20.73 -3.78
CA LEU A 277 -9.31 -19.75 -3.57
C LEU A 277 -9.16 -18.90 -4.84
N ARG A 278 -9.30 -17.59 -4.70
CA ARG A 278 -9.03 -16.63 -5.78
C ARG A 278 -7.65 -16.00 -5.62
N LEU A 279 -6.92 -15.97 -6.72
CA LEU A 279 -5.57 -15.42 -6.82
C LEU A 279 -5.51 -14.47 -8.00
N HIS A 280 -4.63 -13.47 -7.93
CA HIS A 280 -4.41 -12.53 -9.03
C HIS A 280 -2.93 -12.20 -9.20
N GLU A 281 -2.49 -12.15 -10.46
CA GLU A 281 -1.13 -11.76 -10.81
C GLU A 281 -1.03 -10.23 -10.89
N THR A 282 -0.03 -9.66 -10.22
CA THR A 282 0.02 -8.19 -9.99
C THR A 282 1.12 -7.46 -10.75
N ALA A 283 2.08 -8.17 -11.36
CA ALA A 283 3.27 -7.58 -11.97
C ALA A 283 3.27 -7.58 -13.51
N GLY A 284 2.30 -8.22 -14.15
CA GLY A 284 2.31 -8.48 -15.60
C GLY A 284 3.28 -9.59 -15.99
N ALA A 285 3.53 -10.56 -15.11
CA ALA A 285 4.51 -11.61 -15.33
C ALA A 285 3.89 -13.01 -15.46
N ARG A 286 4.61 -13.90 -16.16
CA ARG A 286 4.37 -15.35 -16.12
C ARG A 286 5.07 -15.98 -14.93
N GLY A 287 4.50 -17.05 -14.41
CA GLY A 287 5.13 -17.82 -13.35
C GLY A 287 4.32 -19.04 -12.92
N THR A 288 4.82 -19.67 -11.85
CA THR A 288 4.20 -20.83 -11.22
C THR A 288 4.23 -20.65 -9.72
N ALA A 289 3.12 -20.93 -9.05
CA ALA A 289 3.04 -21.05 -7.60
C ALA A 289 2.75 -22.50 -7.20
N ILE A 290 3.14 -22.88 -5.98
CA ILE A 290 2.84 -24.21 -5.43
C ILE A 290 1.80 -24.06 -4.33
N MET A 291 0.68 -24.76 -4.49
CA MET A 291 -0.35 -24.88 -3.48
C MET A 291 -0.24 -26.23 -2.78
N ARG A 292 -0.03 -26.21 -1.46
CA ARG A 292 -0.05 -27.38 -0.59
C ARG A 292 -1.33 -27.42 0.22
N LEU A 293 -1.90 -28.61 0.35
CA LEU A 293 -3.16 -28.84 1.06
C LEU A 293 -2.92 -29.74 2.28
N ALA A 294 -3.66 -29.48 3.36
CA ALA A 294 -3.63 -30.28 4.59
C ALA A 294 -3.92 -31.78 4.32
N THR A 295 -4.89 -32.04 3.45
CA THR A 295 -5.35 -33.38 3.05
C THR A 295 -5.39 -33.50 1.53
N GLN A 296 -5.43 -34.74 1.02
CA GLN A 296 -5.61 -34.97 -0.42
C GLN A 296 -7.07 -34.64 -0.80
N PRO A 297 -7.32 -33.72 -1.75
CA PRO A 297 -8.65 -33.42 -2.23
C PRO A 297 -9.20 -34.55 -3.11
N LYS A 298 -10.52 -34.69 -3.13
CA LYS A 298 -11.25 -35.53 -4.10
C LYS A 298 -11.15 -34.94 -5.50
N ALA A 299 -11.24 -33.61 -5.62
CA ALA A 299 -11.12 -32.90 -6.88
C ALA A 299 -10.47 -31.53 -6.72
N ILE A 300 -9.70 -31.14 -7.74
CA ILE A 300 -9.10 -29.81 -7.83
C ILE A 300 -9.10 -29.35 -9.30
N GLU A 301 -9.55 -28.14 -9.52
CA GLU A 301 -9.70 -27.60 -10.87
C GLU A 301 -9.60 -26.08 -10.91
N LEU A 302 -9.27 -25.55 -12.08
CA LEU A 302 -9.35 -24.13 -12.35
C LEU A 302 -10.78 -23.78 -12.74
N ILE A 303 -11.29 -22.69 -12.19
CA ILE A 303 -12.62 -22.16 -12.47
C ILE A 303 -12.55 -20.67 -12.86
N ASP A 304 -13.55 -20.21 -13.60
CA ASP A 304 -13.73 -18.79 -13.88
C ASP A 304 -14.47 -18.05 -12.74
N LEU A 305 -14.80 -16.78 -12.97
CA LEU A 305 -15.51 -15.93 -12.00
C LEU A 305 -16.91 -16.44 -11.66
N LEU A 306 -17.52 -17.24 -12.54
CA LEU A 306 -18.85 -17.84 -12.40
C LEU A 306 -18.78 -19.29 -11.89
N GLU A 307 -17.62 -19.71 -11.38
CA GLU A 307 -17.37 -21.05 -10.83
C GLU A 307 -17.52 -22.18 -11.87
N ARG A 308 -17.40 -21.85 -13.16
CA ARG A 308 -17.39 -22.82 -14.26
C ARG A 308 -15.97 -23.33 -14.49
N ARG A 309 -15.83 -24.64 -14.71
CA ARG A 309 -14.53 -25.29 -14.96
C ARG A 309 -13.89 -24.74 -16.24
N ILE A 310 -12.64 -24.31 -16.15
CA ILE A 310 -11.84 -23.82 -17.28
C ILE A 310 -10.54 -24.62 -17.50
N GLY A 311 -10.15 -25.47 -16.55
CA GLY A 311 -8.92 -26.24 -16.68
C GLY A 311 -8.63 -27.13 -15.49
N GLY A 312 -7.48 -27.80 -15.54
CA GLY A 312 -6.94 -28.57 -14.42
C GLY A 312 -5.76 -27.86 -13.76
N VAL A 313 -5.45 -28.27 -12.53
CA VAL A 313 -4.22 -27.87 -11.84
C VAL A 313 -3.22 -29.02 -11.94
N LYS A 314 -1.95 -28.72 -12.21
CA LYS A 314 -0.93 -29.76 -12.41
C LYS A 314 -0.55 -30.39 -11.07
N LYS A 315 -0.86 -31.67 -10.88
CA LYS A 315 -0.52 -32.41 -9.66
C LYS A 315 0.99 -32.69 -9.59
N ARG A 316 1.63 -32.30 -8.48
CA ARG A 316 3.05 -32.60 -8.18
C ARG A 316 3.19 -33.77 -7.20
N SER A 317 2.29 -33.87 -6.23
CA SER A 317 2.20 -34.97 -5.26
C SER A 317 0.75 -35.15 -4.78
N PRO A 318 0.42 -36.12 -3.90
CA PRO A 318 -0.93 -36.26 -3.35
C PRO A 318 -1.51 -34.99 -2.70
N ARG A 319 -0.67 -34.08 -2.22
CA ARG A 319 -1.09 -32.85 -1.51
C ARG A 319 -0.46 -31.57 -2.05
N ALA A 320 0.26 -31.63 -3.18
CA ALA A 320 0.94 -30.48 -3.76
C ALA A 320 0.56 -30.30 -5.24
N TYR A 321 0.21 -29.08 -5.59
CA TYR A 321 -0.36 -28.72 -6.89
C TYR A 321 0.32 -27.46 -7.43
N GLU A 322 0.69 -27.48 -8.70
CA GLU A 322 1.31 -26.36 -9.40
C GLU A 322 0.24 -25.53 -10.13
N ILE A 323 0.20 -24.25 -9.79
CA ILE A 323 -0.66 -23.24 -10.40
C ILE A 323 0.21 -22.39 -11.32
N THR A 324 0.07 -22.59 -12.63
CA THR A 324 0.66 -21.69 -13.64
C THR A 324 -0.21 -20.45 -13.79
N TYR A 325 0.42 -19.28 -13.89
CA TYR A 325 -0.27 -18.02 -14.11
C TYR A 325 0.36 -17.19 -15.23
N GLU A 326 -0.49 -16.40 -15.85
CA GLU A 326 -0.21 -15.50 -16.95
C GLU A 326 -0.20 -14.02 -16.51
N PRO A 327 0.38 -13.10 -17.31
CA PRO A 327 0.40 -11.68 -16.99
C PRO A 327 -0.98 -11.13 -16.67
N TYR A 328 -1.13 -10.52 -15.50
CA TYR A 328 -2.38 -9.95 -14.96
C TYR A 328 -3.56 -10.94 -14.91
N GLN A 329 -3.28 -12.24 -14.85
CA GLN A 329 -4.31 -13.25 -14.78
C GLN A 329 -5.01 -13.23 -13.42
N LEU A 330 -6.33 -13.11 -13.46
CA LEU A 330 -7.21 -13.46 -12.36
C LEU A 330 -7.59 -14.94 -12.50
N LEU A 331 -7.28 -15.75 -11.50
CA LEU A 331 -7.54 -17.19 -11.53
C LEU A 331 -8.18 -17.65 -10.22
N SER A 332 -8.94 -18.74 -10.30
CA SER A 332 -9.60 -19.32 -9.13
C SER A 332 -9.41 -20.83 -9.15
N VAL A 333 -9.03 -21.37 -8.00
CA VAL A 333 -8.86 -22.80 -7.77
C VAL A 333 -10.00 -23.29 -6.91
N ARG A 334 -10.79 -24.24 -7.42
CA ARG A 334 -11.81 -24.95 -6.65
C ARG A 334 -11.23 -26.25 -6.10
N VAL A 335 -11.46 -26.52 -4.82
CA VAL A 335 -10.99 -27.70 -4.07
C VAL A 335 -12.18 -28.37 -3.39
N ARG A 336 -12.34 -29.69 -3.61
CA ARG A 336 -13.37 -30.56 -3.04
C ARG A 336 -12.77 -31.88 -2.54
#